data_AF-A0A7L9BFU0-F1
#
_entry.id   AF-A0A7L9BFU0-F1
#
_cell.length_a   1.000
_cell.length_b   1.000
_cell.length_c   1.000
_cell.angle_alpha   90.00
_cell.angle_beta   90.00
_cell.angle_gamma   90.00
#
_symmetry.space_group_name_H-M   'P 1'
#
loop_
_entity.id
_entity.type
_entity.pdbx_description
1 polymer ?
#
loop_
_entity_poly.entity_id
_entity_poly.type
_entity_poly.pdbx_seq_one_letter_code
_entity_poly.pdbx_strand_id
1 'polypeptide(L)' 'MAKNQNIVHQYFKKTLNGNLILVKVNPIHYTGTEITRTPKGETALRELEFDEHIFDDLKADAFEPCNPLEFNLYLSGLV' A
#
# COMPACT_ATOMS: atom_id res chain seq x y z
N MET A 1 -24.93 2.90 -16.28
CA MET A 1 -23.45 2.90 -16.26
C MET A 1 -23.02 3.81 -15.11
N ALA A 2 -22.82 3.25 -13.91
CA ALA A 2 -22.41 4.07 -12.76
C ALA A 2 -21.00 4.63 -13.03
N LYS A 3 -20.84 5.94 -12.86
CA LYS A 3 -19.58 6.68 -12.97
C LYS A 3 -18.48 5.90 -12.24
N ASN A 4 -17.32 5.70 -12.89
CA ASN A 4 -16.07 5.43 -12.18
C ASN A 4 -15.95 6.49 -11.09
N GLN A 5 -16.23 6.11 -9.85
CA GLN A 5 -16.02 6.99 -8.72
C GLN A 5 -14.51 7.27 -8.69
N ASN A 6 -14.13 8.55 -8.60
CA ASN A 6 -12.74 8.94 -8.39
C ASN A 6 -12.35 8.56 -6.96
N ILE A 7 -12.12 7.27 -6.72
CA ILE A 7 -11.74 6.75 -5.42
C ILE A 7 -10.28 7.17 -5.17
N VAL A 8 -10.10 8.05 -4.19
CA VAL A 8 -8.79 8.44 -3.71
C VAL A 8 -8.28 7.34 -2.79
N HIS A 9 -7.32 6.57 -3.29
CA HIS A 9 -6.65 5.54 -2.51
C HIS A 9 -5.72 6.19 -1.48
N GLN A 10 -5.55 5.53 -0.34
CA GLN A 10 -4.60 5.93 0.69
C GLN A 10 -3.37 5.03 0.62
N TYR A 11 -2.20 5.60 0.88
CA TYR A 11 -0.93 4.93 0.70
C TYR A 11 -0.13 5.02 1.98
N PHE A 12 0.46 3.90 2.36
CA PHE A 12 1.21 3.74 3.59
C PHE A 12 2.52 3.01 3.31
N LYS A 13 3.52 3.24 4.15
CA LYS A 13 4.79 2.53 4.10
C LYS A 13 5.34 2.23 5.48
N LYS A 14 6.17 1.20 5.55
CA LYS A 14 6.93 0.82 6.74
C LYS A 14 8.21 0.15 6.31
N THR A 15 9.29 0.44 7.03
CA THR A 15 10.53 -0.33 6.91
C THR A 15 10.59 -1.32 8.07
N LEU A 16 10.69 -2.62 7.76
CA LEU A 16 10.76 -3.68 8.76
C LEU A 16 11.88 -4.66 8.40
N ASN A 17 12.84 -4.85 9.31
CA ASN A 17 13.99 -5.75 9.11
C ASN A 17 14.74 -5.50 7.78
N GLY A 18 14.82 -4.24 7.35
CA GLY A 18 15.45 -3.82 6.09
C GLY A 18 14.57 -3.98 4.84
N ASN A 19 13.42 -4.66 4.95
CA ASN A 19 12.43 -4.70 3.87
C ASN A 19 11.59 -3.43 3.88
N LEU A 20 11.32 -2.89 2.70
CA LEU A 20 10.34 -1.83 2.50
C LEU A 20 9.00 -2.45 2.17
N ILE A 21 7.98 -2.14 2.96
CA ILE A 21 6.61 -2.56 2.75
C ILE A 21 5.80 -1.31 2.40
N LEU A 22 5.08 -1.33 1.28
CA LEU A 22 4.14 -0.29 0.89
C LEU A 22 2.75 -0.88 0.71
N VAL A 23 1.73 -0.18 1.18
CA VAL A 23 0.33 -0.62 1.12
C VAL A 23 -0.50 0.48 0.49
N LYS A 24 -1.27 0.14 -0.55
CA LYS A 24 -2.30 0.97 -1.16
C LYS A 24 -3.66 0.45 -0.72
N VAL A 25 -4.45 1.25 -0.02
CA VAL A 25 -5.78 0.90 0.46
C VAL A 25 -6.85 1.67 -0.31
N ASN A 26 -7.86 0.97 -0.80
CA ASN A 26 -9.12 1.56 -1.25
C ASN A 26 -10.04 1.76 -0.03
N PRO A 27 -10.30 3.01 0.40
CA PRO A 27 -11.06 3.28 1.63
C PRO A 27 -12.57 2.97 1.52
N ILE A 28 -13.09 2.69 0.32
CA ILE A 28 -14.52 2.45 0.09
C ILE A 28 -14.81 0.95 0.05
N HIS A 29 -13.90 0.18 -0.57
CA HIS A 29 -14.07 -1.27 -0.75
C HIS A 29 -13.21 -2.09 0.21
N TYR A 30 -12.35 -1.45 0.99
CA TYR A 30 -11.39 -2.12 1.88
C TYR A 30 -10.57 -3.19 1.16
N THR A 31 -10.22 -2.94 -0.10
CA THR A 31 -9.29 -3.77 -0.87
C THR A 31 -7.99 -3.02 -1.06
N GLY A 32 -6.88 -3.70 -1.27
CA GLY A 32 -5.64 -3.02 -1.56
C GLY A 32 -4.54 -3.89 -2.12
N THR A 33 -3.42 -3.24 -2.38
CA THR A 33 -2.23 -3.89 -2.93
C THR A 33 -1.07 -3.61 -2.00
N GLU A 34 -0.35 -4.65 -1.61
CA GLU A 34 0.92 -4.58 -0.87
C GLU A 34 2.08 -4.84 -1.82
N ILE A 35 3.14 -4.05 -1.63
CA ILE A 35 4.45 -4.25 -2.24
C ILE A 35 5.47 -4.47 -1.13
N THR A 36 6.15 -5.61 -1.15
CA THR A 36 7.30 -5.87 -0.28
C THR A 36 8.56 -5.87 -1.14
N ARG A 37 9.49 -4.97 -0.86
CA ARG A 37 10.81 -4.88 -1.52
C ARG A 37 11.91 -5.23 -0.53
N THR A 38 12.70 -6.23 -0.88
CA THR A 38 13.84 -6.68 -0.07
C THR A 38 15.05 -5.76 -0.25
N PRO A 39 16.04 -5.77 0.67
CA PRO A 39 17.32 -5.08 0.48
C PRO A 39 18.08 -5.47 -0.79
N LYS A 40 17.79 -6.66 -1.35
CA LYS A 40 18.39 -7.16 -2.60
C LYS A 40 17.73 -6.61 -3.86
N GLY A 41 16.65 -5.83 -3.71
CA GLY A 41 15.87 -5.28 -4.82
C GLY A 41 14.80 -6.23 -5.36
N GLU A 42 14.60 -7.40 -4.74
CA GLU A 42 13.50 -8.30 -5.11
C GLU A 42 12.18 -7.72 -4.59
N THR A 43 11.17 -7.69 -5.46
CA THR A 43 9.86 -7.12 -5.16
C THR A 43 8.80 -8.22 -5.25
N ALA A 44 7.94 -8.30 -4.23
CA ALA A 44 6.76 -9.15 -4.19
C ALA A 44 5.51 -8.27 -4.11
N LEU A 45 4.49 -8.63 -4.90
CA LEU A 45 3.19 -7.97 -4.91
C LEU A 45 2.10 -8.92 -4.43
N ARG A 46 1.17 -8.40 -3.62
CA ARG A 46 0.01 -9.13 -3.12
C ARG A 46 -1.22 -8.24 -3.13
N GLU A 47 -2.35 -8.78 -3.56
CA GLU A 47 -3.64 -8.14 -3.34
C GLU A 47 -4.20 -8.59 -1.98
N LEU A 48 -4.83 -7.66 -1.28
CA LEU A 48 -5.32 -7.82 0.08
C LEU A 48 -6.78 -7.36 0.16
N GLU A 49 -7.53 -8.05 1.01
CA GLU A 49 -8.84 -7.61 1.49
C GLU A 49 -8.71 -7.28 2.97
N PHE A 50 -9.34 -6.19 3.37
CA PHE A 50 -9.30 -5.64 4.70
C PHE A 50 -10.72 -5.45 5.22
N ASP A 51 -10.83 -5.17 6.51
CA ASP A 51 -12.05 -4.69 7.13
C ASP A 51 -11.97 -3.17 7.39
N GLU A 52 -12.98 -2.64 8.10
CA GLU A 52 -13.08 -1.23 8.43
C GLU A 52 -12.00 -0.71 9.40
N HIS A 53 -11.30 -1.61 10.11
CA HIS A 53 -10.29 -1.28 11.11
C HIS A 53 -8.88 -1.13 10.52
N ILE A 54 -8.71 -1.35 9.21
CA ILE A 54 -7.40 -1.31 8.55
C ILE A 54 -6.58 -0.05 8.83
N PHE A 55 -7.21 1.12 8.94
CA PHE A 55 -6.49 2.36 9.20
C PHE A 55 -5.96 2.44 10.63
N ASP A 56 -6.69 1.88 11.59
CA ASP A 56 -6.26 1.79 12.98
C ASP A 56 -5.16 0.73 13.13
N ASP A 57 -5.29 -0.40 12.43
CA ASP A 57 -4.28 -1.47 12.41
C ASP A 57 -2.96 -0.99 11.81
N LEU A 58 -3.01 -0.33 10.64
CA LEU A 58 -1.82 0.25 10.01
C LEU A 58 -1.14 1.25 10.93
N LYS A 59 -1.91 2.07 11.63
CA LYS A 59 -1.38 3.03 12.60
C LYS A 59 -0.77 2.34 13.82
N ALA A 60 -1.42 1.32 14.37
CA ALA A 60 -0.91 0.52 15.49
C ALA A 60 0.39 -0.21 15.11
N ASP A 61 0.47 -0.66 13.86
CA ASP A 61 1.67 -1.23 13.26
C ASP A 61 2.74 -0.20 12.89
N ALA A 62 2.54 1.09 13.18
CA ALA A 62 3.47 2.17 12.88
C ALA A 62 3.80 2.29 11.38
N PHE A 63 2.81 2.03 10.51
CA PHE A 63 2.89 2.49 9.13
C PHE A 63 2.72 4.00 9.05
N GLU A 64 3.47 4.62 8.16
CA GLU A 64 3.42 6.05 7.91
C GLU A 64 2.75 6.32 6.56
N PRO A 65 1.97 7.40 6.42
CA PRO A 65 1.40 7.78 5.13
C PRO A 65 2.52 8.09 4.13
N CYS A 66 2.36 7.65 2.89
CA CYS A 66 3.31 7.91 1.82
C CYS A 66 2.65 8.51 0.58
N ASN A 67 3.46 9.00 -0.35
CA ASN A 67 2.96 9.62 -1.56
C ASN A 67 2.54 8.52 -2.58
N PRO A 68 1.38 8.65 -3.24
CA PRO A 68 1.00 7.78 -4.36
C PRO A 68 2.10 7.58 -5.41
N LEU A 69 2.90 8.62 -5.69
CA LEU A 69 4.01 8.55 -6.63
C LEU A 69 5.09 7.56 -6.18
N GLU A 70 5.42 7.55 -4.88
CA GLU A 70 6.40 6.61 -4.32
C GLU A 70 5.95 5.17 -4.52
N PHE A 71 4.69 4.85 -4.19
CA PHE A 71 4.11 3.54 -4.43
C PHE A 71 4.17 3.14 -5.91
N ASN A 72 3.78 4.04 -6.81
CA ASN A 72 3.74 3.75 -8.25
C ASN A 72 5.14 3.54 -8.86
N LEU A 73 6.17 4.21 -8.33
CA LEU A 73 7.55 3.98 -8.76
C LEU A 73 8.02 2.56 -8.42
N TYR A 74 7.69 2.06 -7.22
CA TYR A 74 7.98 0.66 -6.85
C TYR A 74 7.12 -0.34 -7.63
N LEU A 75 5.84 -0.02 -7.86
CA LEU A 75 4.93 -0.85 -8.64
C LEU A 75 5.41 -1.04 -10.09
N SER A 76 5.94 0.02 -10.70
CA SER A 76 6.46 -0.01 -12.07
C SER A 76 7.86 -0.61 -12.19
N GLY A 77 8.52 -0.90 -11.06
CA GLY A 77 9.90 -1.39 -11.04
C GLY A 77 10.94 -0.36 -11.50
N LEU A 78 10.58 0.94 -11.48
CA LEU A 78 11.50 2.03 -11.83
C LEU A 78 12.48 2.37 -10.68
N VAL A 79 12.22 1.85 -9.46
CA VAL A 79 13.03 2.04 -8.25
C VAL A 79 13.18 0.74 -7.47
#